data_AF-A0A519HY57-F1
#
_entry.id   AF-A0A519HY57-F1
#
_cell.length_a   1.000
_cell.length_b   1.000
_cell.length_c   1.000
_cell.angle_alpha   90.00
_cell.angle_beta   90.00
_cell.angle_gamma   90.00
#
_symmetry.space_group_name_H-M   'P 1'
#
loop_
_entity.id
_entity.type
_entity.pdbx_description
1 polymer ?
#
loop_
_entity_poly.entity_id
_entity_poly.type
_entity_poly.pdbx_seq_one_letter_code
_entity_poly.pdbx_strand_id
1 'polypeptide(L)'
;MSPLERVTDRVFRQGNPELRSTPTPLLTLEEFFDGNDAVGSIGCNLESEPDPQKFYALLSDIRCRPDVSDVRLQITGVDHPGEDWPYSDTIWIMTSATPDIVATWFPEALAPNETWEGWLKGEYEPCPVQAGHRVVAAWYD
;
A
#
# COMPACT_ATOMS: atom_id res chain seq x y z
N MET A 1 3.54 -0.62 -23.44
CA MET A 1 4.02 -0.29 -22.09
C MET A 1 3.96 -1.57 -21.28
N SER A 2 5.08 -2.01 -20.74
CA SER A 2 5.16 -3.15 -19.81
C SER A 2 4.50 -2.78 -18.47
N PRO A 3 4.16 -3.78 -17.62
CA PRO A 3 3.67 -3.50 -16.28
C PRO A 3 4.61 -2.60 -15.46
N LEU A 4 5.92 -2.86 -15.54
CA LEU A 4 6.96 -2.09 -14.87
C LEU A 4 7.04 -0.63 -15.36
N GLU A 5 7.00 -0.41 -16.67
CA GLU A 5 6.97 0.94 -17.24
C GLU A 5 5.72 1.70 -16.76
N ARG A 6 4.56 1.03 -16.71
CA ARG A 6 3.30 1.64 -16.28
C ARG A 6 3.31 2.03 -14.80
N VAL A 7 3.80 1.16 -13.92
CA VAL A 7 3.86 1.49 -12.48
C VAL A 7 4.91 2.56 -12.22
N THR A 8 6.04 2.54 -12.94
CA THR A 8 7.07 3.59 -12.85
C THR A 8 6.49 4.95 -13.26
N ASP A 9 5.85 5.03 -14.42
CA ASP A 9 5.20 6.27 -14.88
C ASP A 9 4.13 6.75 -13.89
N ARG A 10 3.36 5.82 -13.30
CA ARG A 10 2.34 6.14 -12.29
C ARG A 10 2.94 6.73 -11.01
N VAL A 11 4.04 6.16 -10.53
CA VAL A 11 4.74 6.61 -9.32
C VAL A 11 5.41 7.96 -9.54
N PHE A 12 6.01 8.19 -10.71
CA PHE A 12 6.75 9.42 -11.01
C PHE A 12 5.89 10.55 -11.61
N ARG A 13 4.57 10.36 -11.76
CA ARG A 13 3.67 11.33 -12.43
C ARG A 13 3.67 12.73 -11.80
N GLN A 14 3.96 12.84 -10.51
CA GLN A 14 4.03 14.11 -9.78
C GLN A 14 5.47 14.61 -9.56
N GLY A 15 6.48 13.89 -10.06
CA GLY A 15 7.89 14.12 -9.78
C GLY A 15 8.54 12.90 -9.11
N ASN A 16 9.79 13.06 -8.69
CA ASN A 16 10.51 12.00 -7.97
C ASN A 16 9.92 11.84 -6.54
N PRO A 17 9.38 10.66 -6.17
CA PRO A 17 8.74 10.42 -4.87
C PRO A 17 9.71 10.50 -3.68
N GLU A 18 11.02 10.37 -3.91
CA GLU A 18 12.05 10.49 -2.87
C GLU A 18 12.26 11.96 -2.42
N LEU A 19 11.74 12.93 -3.19
CA LEU A 19 11.84 14.34 -2.85
C LEU A 19 10.69 14.73 -1.92
N ARG A 20 11.02 15.35 -0.78
CA ARG A 20 10.02 15.87 0.19
C ARG A 20 9.02 16.87 -0.37
N SER A 21 9.32 17.50 -1.51
CA SER A 21 8.43 18.42 -2.22
C SER A 21 7.42 17.72 -3.14
N THR A 22 7.57 16.41 -3.34
CA THR A 22 6.66 15.57 -4.11
C THR A 22 5.72 14.88 -3.14
N PRO A 23 4.40 14.96 -3.33
CA PRO A 23 3.46 14.17 -2.54
C PRO A 23 3.72 12.68 -2.70
N THR A 24 3.70 11.94 -1.60
CA THR A 24 3.90 10.49 -1.59
C THR A 24 2.82 9.79 -2.44
N PRO A 25 3.21 8.97 -3.43
CA PRO A 25 2.27 8.24 -4.27
C PRO A 25 1.42 7.25 -3.46
N LEU A 26 0.11 7.28 -3.69
CA LEU A 26 -0.85 6.34 -3.13
C LEU A 26 -1.51 5.54 -4.26
N LEU A 27 -1.05 4.30 -4.45
CA LEU A 27 -1.52 3.44 -5.54
C LEU A 27 -2.74 2.62 -5.12
N THR A 28 -3.66 2.40 -6.04
CA THR A 28 -4.68 1.35 -5.92
C THR A 28 -4.03 -0.03 -5.92
N LEU A 29 -4.79 -1.05 -5.51
CA LEU A 29 -4.35 -2.44 -5.62
C LEU A 29 -3.99 -2.80 -7.06
N GLU A 30 -4.81 -2.40 -8.03
CA GLU A 30 -4.57 -2.67 -9.46
C GLU A 30 -3.30 -1.97 -9.97
N GLU A 31 -3.07 -0.72 -9.58
CA GLU A 31 -1.86 0.02 -9.99
C GLU A 31 -0.58 -0.62 -9.44
N PHE A 32 -0.61 -1.19 -8.23
CA PHE A 32 0.57 -1.77 -7.59
C PHE A 32 0.80 -3.25 -7.91
N PHE A 33 -0.25 -4.06 -8.04
CA PHE A 33 -0.13 -5.52 -8.16
C PHE A 33 -0.26 -6.05 -9.59
N ASP A 34 -0.82 -5.29 -10.53
CA ASP A 34 -1.00 -5.75 -11.92
C ASP A 34 0.36 -5.88 -12.64
N GLY A 35 0.84 -7.12 -12.72
CA GLY A 35 2.14 -7.49 -13.27
C GLY A 35 3.30 -7.43 -12.27
N ASN A 36 3.02 -7.33 -10.96
CA ASN A 36 4.02 -7.42 -9.91
C ASN A 36 4.30 -8.87 -9.53
N ASP A 37 5.53 -9.32 -9.75
CA ASP A 37 6.09 -10.59 -9.27
C ASP A 37 7.36 -10.40 -8.41
N ALA A 38 7.66 -9.16 -8.04
CA ALA A 38 8.84 -8.80 -7.26
C ALA A 38 8.64 -9.14 -5.77
N VAL A 39 9.09 -10.34 -5.39
CA VAL A 39 9.15 -10.74 -3.97
C VAL A 39 9.97 -9.71 -3.18
N GLY A 40 9.44 -9.28 -2.03
CA GLY A 40 10.03 -8.22 -1.21
C GLY A 40 9.57 -6.80 -1.58
N SER A 41 8.77 -6.60 -2.64
CA SER A 41 8.18 -5.28 -2.93
C SER A 41 7.21 -4.79 -1.84
N ILE A 42 6.76 -5.70 -0.97
CA ILE A 42 5.87 -5.46 0.16
C ILE A 42 6.10 -6.53 1.24
N GLY A 43 5.91 -6.17 2.51
CA GLY A 43 6.03 -7.12 3.62
C GLY A 43 7.47 -7.47 3.97
N CYS A 44 8.38 -6.51 3.84
CA CYS A 44 9.82 -6.54 4.15
C CYS A 44 10.24 -7.38 5.36
N ASN A 45 9.52 -7.30 6.48
CA ASN A 45 9.87 -8.04 7.70
C ASN A 45 9.27 -9.44 7.83
N LEU A 46 8.51 -9.91 6.85
CA LEU A 46 7.96 -11.25 6.88
C LEU A 46 9.03 -12.26 6.45
N GLU A 47 9.47 -13.11 7.39
CA GLU A 47 10.45 -14.18 7.12
C GLU A 47 10.04 -15.12 5.97
N SER A 48 8.74 -15.21 5.68
CA SER A 48 8.20 -16.10 4.65
C SER A 48 8.35 -15.56 3.22
N GLU A 49 8.81 -14.31 3.05
CA GLU A 49 8.95 -13.62 1.75
C GLU A 49 7.75 -13.90 0.82
N PRO A 50 6.53 -13.56 1.26
CA PRO A 50 5.33 -13.99 0.56
C PRO A 50 5.24 -13.34 -0.83
N ASP A 51 4.79 -14.14 -1.80
CA ASP A 51 4.45 -13.69 -3.14
C ASP A 51 3.49 -12.47 -3.08
N PRO A 52 3.79 -11.35 -3.77
CA PRO A 52 2.92 -10.17 -3.82
C PRO A 52 1.46 -10.48 -4.17
N GLN A 53 1.21 -11.53 -4.95
CA GLN A 53 -0.15 -11.96 -5.31
C GLN A 53 -0.95 -12.48 -4.11
N LYS A 54 -0.30 -12.96 -3.04
CA LYS A 54 -0.97 -13.31 -1.78
C LYS A 54 -1.49 -12.06 -1.07
N PHE A 55 -0.70 -10.99 -1.06
CA PHE A 55 -1.17 -9.69 -0.57
C PHE A 55 -2.29 -9.15 -1.45
N TYR A 56 -2.17 -9.25 -2.77
CA TYR A 56 -3.23 -8.76 -3.66
C TYR A 56 -4.58 -9.43 -3.38
N ALA A 57 -4.58 -10.76 -3.19
CA ALA A 57 -5.78 -11.51 -2.84
C ALA A 57 -6.36 -11.05 -1.48
N LEU A 58 -5.53 -11.00 -0.43
CA LEU A 58 -5.95 -10.57 0.91
C LEU A 58 -6.53 -9.15 0.91
N LEU A 59 -5.83 -8.21 0.27
CA LEU A 59 -6.23 -6.81 0.27
C LEU A 59 -7.46 -6.57 -0.60
N SER A 60 -7.66 -7.40 -1.64
CA SER A 60 -8.91 -7.40 -2.40
C SER A 60 -10.08 -7.85 -1.53
N ASP A 61 -9.91 -8.91 -0.73
CA ASP A 61 -10.93 -9.38 0.20
C ASP A 61 -11.23 -8.32 1.28
N ILE A 62 -10.21 -7.67 1.83
CA ILE A 62 -10.37 -6.55 2.77
C ILE A 62 -11.14 -5.39 2.12
N ARG A 63 -10.79 -5.01 0.88
CA ARG A 63 -11.47 -3.95 0.14
C ARG A 63 -12.94 -4.27 -0.17
N CYS A 64 -13.30 -5.55 -0.31
CA CYS A 64 -14.67 -5.99 -0.53
C CYS A 64 -15.56 -5.97 0.73
N ARG A 65 -15.01 -5.68 1.90
CA ARG A 65 -15.79 -5.61 3.13
C ARG A 65 -16.73 -4.39 3.13
N PRO A 66 -17.94 -4.49 3.72
CA PRO A 66 -18.91 -3.39 3.71
C PRO A 66 -18.49 -2.19 4.57
N ASP A 67 -17.57 -2.39 5.51
CA ASP A 67 -17.02 -1.37 6.39
C ASP A 67 -15.76 -0.70 5.80
N VAL A 68 -15.30 -1.09 4.62
CA VAL A 68 -14.12 -0.55 3.92
C VAL A 68 -14.55 0.22 2.68
N SER A 69 -14.05 1.43 2.51
CA SER A 69 -14.32 2.26 1.33
C SER A 69 -13.18 2.23 0.31
N ASP A 70 -11.94 2.06 0.75
CA ASP A 70 -10.77 2.03 -0.15
C ASP A 70 -9.55 1.39 0.54
N VAL A 71 -8.60 0.91 -0.26
CA VAL A 71 -7.30 0.38 0.17
C VAL A 71 -6.22 0.89 -0.77
N ARG A 72 -5.16 1.48 -0.22
CA ARG A 72 -4.05 2.08 -0.99
C ARG A 72 -2.69 1.60 -0.51
N LEU A 73 -1.74 1.51 -1.43
CA LEU A 73 -0.34 1.23 -1.14
C LEU A 73 0.44 2.55 -1.15
N GLN A 74 1.15 2.82 -0.08
CA GLN A 74 2.12 3.91 -0.02
C GLN A 74 3.40 3.47 -0.68
N ILE A 75 3.91 4.24 -1.64
CA ILE A 75 5.23 3.99 -2.20
C ILE A 75 6.28 4.68 -1.33
N THR A 76 7.17 3.88 -0.75
CA THR A 76 8.21 4.35 0.17
C THR A 76 9.62 4.26 -0.37
N GLY A 77 9.82 3.56 -1.48
CA GLY A 77 11.11 3.49 -2.14
C GLY A 77 11.00 3.13 -3.62
N VAL A 78 11.92 3.68 -4.42
CA VAL A 78 12.20 3.18 -5.78
C VAL A 78 13.71 3.15 -6.00
N ASP A 79 14.31 1.96 -6.01
CA ASP A 79 15.76 1.79 -6.13
C ASP A 79 16.28 2.14 -7.53
N HIS A 80 15.83 1.42 -8.57
CA HIS A 80 16.18 1.69 -9.97
C HIS A 80 14.90 1.91 -10.80
N PRO A 81 14.42 3.17 -10.96
CA PRO A 81 13.19 3.45 -11.68
C PRO A 81 13.18 2.92 -13.11
N GLY A 82 12.19 2.10 -13.45
CA GLY A 82 12.07 1.45 -14.76
C GLY A 82 12.82 0.12 -14.89
N GLU A 83 13.57 -0.28 -13.86
CA GLU A 83 14.25 -1.58 -13.76
C GLU A 83 13.71 -2.42 -12.60
N ASP A 84 13.40 -1.78 -11.46
CA ASP A 84 12.85 -2.41 -10.25
C ASP A 84 11.41 -2.00 -9.96
N TRP A 85 10.63 -2.93 -9.40
CA TRP A 85 9.28 -2.63 -8.92
C TRP A 85 9.34 -1.67 -7.70
N PRO A 86 8.46 -0.67 -7.60
CA PRO A 86 8.43 0.20 -6.44
C PRO A 86 8.09 -0.56 -5.16
N TYR A 87 8.62 -0.08 -4.04
CA TYR A 87 8.50 -0.69 -2.73
C TYR A 87 7.42 -0.02 -1.87
N SER A 88 6.74 -0.82 -1.06
CA SER A 88 5.71 -0.39 -0.11
C SER A 88 5.88 -1.06 1.25
N ASP A 89 6.00 -0.25 2.30
CA ASP A 89 5.96 -0.70 3.70
C ASP A 89 4.62 -0.42 4.39
N THR A 90 3.75 0.39 3.78
CA THR A 90 2.54 0.89 4.44
C THR A 90 1.33 0.74 3.54
N ILE A 91 0.30 0.07 4.07
CA ILE A 91 -1.01 -0.06 3.47
C ILE A 91 -1.97 0.88 4.20
N TRP A 92 -2.67 1.72 3.45
CA TRP A 92 -3.70 2.61 3.96
C TRP A 92 -5.08 2.02 3.71
N ILE A 93 -5.84 1.81 4.78
CA ILE A 93 -7.20 1.26 4.72
C ILE A 93 -8.19 2.32 5.20
N MET A 94 -9.07 2.75 4.30
CA MET A 94 -10.14 3.71 4.61
C MET A 94 -11.37 2.92 5.07
N THR A 95 -11.70 2.98 6.35
CA THR A 95 -12.72 2.10 6.95
C THR A 95 -13.43 2.76 8.13
N SER A 96 -14.61 2.28 8.50
CA SER A 96 -15.25 2.66 9.77
C SER A 96 -14.69 1.90 10.99
N ALA A 97 -13.97 0.79 10.78
CA ALA A 97 -13.36 -0.03 11.81
C ALA A 97 -12.17 0.67 12.50
N THR A 98 -11.81 0.22 13.72
CA THR A 98 -10.64 0.70 14.46
C THR A 98 -9.37 -0.06 14.05
N PRO A 99 -8.16 0.47 14.33
CA PRO A 99 -6.91 -0.23 14.03
C PRO A 99 -6.86 -1.65 14.61
N ASP A 100 -7.26 -1.84 15.88
CA ASP A 100 -7.29 -3.15 16.52
C ASP A 100 -8.16 -4.16 15.76
N ILE A 101 -9.29 -3.71 15.20
CA ILE A 101 -10.16 -4.57 14.39
C ILE A 101 -9.51 -4.86 13.04
N VAL A 102 -8.90 -3.87 12.40
CA VAL A 102 -8.18 -4.03 11.13
C VAL A 102 -7.05 -5.06 11.25
N ALA A 103 -6.28 -5.03 12.35
CA ALA A 103 -5.22 -5.99 12.60
C ALA A 103 -5.71 -7.45 12.56
N THR A 104 -6.95 -7.71 13.01
CA THR A 104 -7.55 -9.07 12.99
C THR A 104 -7.91 -9.57 11.59
N TRP A 105 -7.88 -8.71 10.56
CA TRP A 105 -8.21 -9.11 9.19
C TRP A 105 -7.04 -9.77 8.48
N PHE A 106 -5.82 -9.61 9.00
CA PHE A 106 -4.63 -10.19 8.43
C PHE A 106 -4.38 -11.58 9.06
N PRO A 107 -4.14 -12.62 8.25
CA PRO A 107 -3.61 -13.86 8.78
C PRO A 107 -2.19 -13.65 9.31
N GLU A 108 -1.77 -14.43 10.29
CA GLU A 108 -0.44 -14.32 10.93
C GLU A 108 0.72 -14.26 9.89
N ALA A 109 0.63 -15.06 8.82
CA ALA A 109 1.65 -15.10 7.78
C ALA A 109 1.77 -13.82 6.92
N LEU A 110 0.80 -12.92 6.99
CA LEU A 110 0.75 -11.65 6.26
C LEU A 110 0.45 -10.48 7.20
N ALA A 111 0.61 -10.66 8.50
CA ALA A 111 0.24 -9.64 9.48
C ALA A 111 1.22 -8.46 9.43
N PRO A 112 0.73 -7.20 9.48
CA PRO A 112 1.60 -6.05 9.70
C PRO A 112 2.22 -6.09 11.09
N ASN A 113 3.35 -5.41 11.27
CA ASN A 113 3.96 -5.21 12.57
C ASN A 113 3.07 -4.35 13.47
N GLU A 114 2.45 -3.31 12.90
CA GLU A 114 1.60 -2.39 13.64
C GLU A 114 0.44 -1.88 12.78
N THR A 115 -0.66 -1.55 13.45
CA THR A 115 -1.76 -0.77 12.86
C THR A 115 -2.08 0.45 13.72
N TRP A 116 -2.28 1.61 13.11
CA TRP A 116 -2.68 2.83 13.82
C TRP A 116 -3.66 3.67 13.02
N GLU A 117 -4.31 4.63 13.69
CA GLU A 117 -5.25 5.56 13.06
C GLU A 117 -4.55 6.84 12.62
N GLY A 118 -4.86 7.30 11.41
CA GLY A 118 -4.43 8.58 10.86
C GLY A 118 -3.17 8.51 10.00
N TRP A 119 -3.03 9.50 9.13
CA TRP A 119 -1.86 9.66 8.27
C TRP A 119 -0.61 9.98 9.10
N LEU A 120 0.53 9.43 8.69
CA LEU A 120 1.82 9.92 9.19
C LEU A 120 2.07 11.33 8.67
N LYS A 121 2.93 12.09 9.36
CA LYS A 121 3.29 13.45 8.93
C LYS A 121 3.96 13.41 7.55
N GLY A 122 3.31 13.99 6.56
CA GLY A 122 3.78 14.05 5.18
C GLY A 122 2.74 14.68 4.25
N GLU A 123 3.12 14.86 2.99
CA GLU A 123 2.18 15.19 1.92
C GLU A 123 1.93 13.91 1.11
N TYR A 124 0.67 13.59 0.86
CA TYR A 124 0.27 12.41 0.09
C TYR A 124 -0.54 12.85 -1.12
N GLU A 125 -0.57 12.00 -2.14
CA GLU A 125 -1.57 12.16 -3.20
C GLU A 125 -2.99 12.17 -2.61
N PRO A 126 -3.93 12.96 -3.17
CA PRO A 126 -5.29 13.04 -2.66
C PRO A 126 -5.96 11.66 -2.59
N CYS A 127 -6.37 11.28 -1.38
CA CYS A 127 -7.10 10.04 -1.11
C CYS A 127 -8.39 10.36 -0.33
N PRO A 128 -9.56 10.45 -1.00
CA PRO A 128 -10.80 10.76 -0.34
C PRO A 128 -11.16 9.75 0.75
N VAL A 129 -11.58 10.24 1.91
CA VAL A 129 -12.08 9.41 3.01
C VAL A 129 -13.58 9.64 3.12
N GLN A 130 -14.36 8.56 3.03
CA GLN A 130 -15.81 8.63 3.14
C GLN A 130 -16.22 9.16 4.53
N ALA A 131 -17.32 9.93 4.60
CA ALA A 131 -17.85 10.39 5.89
C ALA A 131 -18.14 9.20 6.82
N GLY A 132 -17.69 9.30 8.08
CA GLY A 132 -17.80 8.22 9.06
C GLY A 132 -16.71 7.14 8.95
N HIS A 133 -15.84 7.22 7.94
CA HIS A 133 -14.65 6.40 7.85
C HIS A 133 -13.44 7.17 8.39
N ARG A 134 -12.44 6.40 8.81
CA ARG A 134 -11.12 6.83 9.24
C ARG A 134 -10.07 6.19 8.33
N VAL A 135 -8.85 6.65 8.46
CA VAL A 135 -7.69 6.05 7.80
C VAL A 135 -6.96 5.20 8.82
N VAL A 136 -6.72 3.94 8.50
CA VAL A 136 -5.92 3.02 9.29
C VAL A 136 -4.69 2.63 8.49
N ALA A 137 -3.51 2.78 9.08
CA ALA A 137 -2.28 2.22 8.52
C ALA A 137 -2.15 0.75 8.94
N ALA A 138 -1.63 -0.08 8.04
CA ALA A 138 -1.04 -1.38 8.33
C ALA A 138 0.40 -1.34 7.82
N TRP A 139 1.35 -1.37 8.74
CA TRP A 139 2.77 -1.11 8.47
C TRP A 139 3.64 -2.33 8.69
N TYR A 140 4.63 -2.47 7.83
CA TYR A 140 5.67 -3.47 7.88
C TYR A 140 6.99 -2.73 8.12
N ASP A 141 7.71 -3.13 9.16
CA ASP A 141 9.05 -2.57 9.48
C ASP A 141 10.12 -3.12 8.51
#